data_AF-A0A9J6D8W8-F1
#
_entry.id   AF-A0A9J6D8W8-F1
#
_cell.length_a   1.000
_cell.length_b   1.000
_cell.length_c   1.000
_cell.angle_alpha   90.00
_cell.angle_beta   90.00
_cell.angle_gamma   90.00
#
_symmetry.space_group_name_H-M   'P 1'
#
loop_
_entity.id
_entity.type
_entity.pdbx_description
1 polymer ?
#
loop_
_entity_poly.entity_id
_entity_poly.type
_entity_poly.pdbx_seq_one_letter_code
_entity_poly.pdbx_strand_id
1 'polypeptide(L)'
;MLQPGSNPQPAELSADKPIIAELKKSGKPFLQNASCYDVAAKLPKCRECWMTPNQRKKKMPNSLCRFYAFRKLRFDKNGTVLSGGFSEPSDASEEDLKLWLPPLDHAPKDLDVNTAKIILSHVGNQFCDLVEQEREAQFLYMGEDKTILWKRVVQGVRELCDVCDTTLFNIHWVCCNCGFVVCIDCYKAKKNGTVKGW
;
A
#
# COMPACT_ATOMS: atom_id res chain seq x y z
N MET A 1 11.43 32.85 2.81
CA MET A 1 10.06 32.32 2.99
C MET A 1 9.65 31.68 1.66
N LEU A 2 9.86 30.38 1.52
CA LEU A 2 9.50 29.64 0.31
C LEU A 2 8.05 29.16 0.47
N GLN A 3 7.19 29.55 -0.47
CA GLN A 3 5.81 29.07 -0.52
C GLN A 3 5.82 27.55 -0.80
N PRO A 4 4.94 26.77 -0.16
CA PRO A 4 4.79 25.36 -0.51
C PRO A 4 4.13 25.28 -1.90
N GLY A 5 4.87 24.75 -2.86
CA GLY A 5 4.36 24.41 -4.17
C GLY A 5 3.22 23.40 -4.04
N SER A 6 2.06 23.75 -4.61
CA SER A 6 0.92 22.86 -4.78
C SER A 6 1.31 21.74 -5.74
N ASN A 7 1.71 20.59 -5.20
CA ASN A 7 1.89 19.37 -5.99
C ASN A 7 0.52 18.88 -6.48
N PRO A 8 0.42 18.40 -7.74
CA PRO A 8 -0.84 17.87 -8.26
C PRO A 8 -1.25 16.62 -7.48
N GLN A 9 -2.42 16.70 -6.86
CA GLN A 9 -3.10 15.62 -6.18
C GLN A 9 -3.26 14.44 -7.16
N PRO A 10 -2.90 13.19 -6.79
CA PRO A 10 -3.09 12.05 -7.67
C PRO A 10 -4.56 11.97 -8.03
N ALA A 11 -4.84 11.95 -9.34
CA ALA A 11 -6.16 12.05 -9.94
C ALA A 11 -7.22 11.39 -9.04
N GLU A 12 -7.96 12.23 -8.31
CA GLU A 12 -9.21 11.82 -7.72
C GLU A 12 -10.01 11.27 -8.91
N LEU A 13 -10.41 10.00 -8.87
CA LEU A 13 -11.55 9.59 -9.68
C LEU A 13 -12.78 10.34 -9.12
N SER A 14 -12.87 11.63 -9.39
CA SER A 14 -14.15 12.24 -9.72
C SER A 14 -14.61 11.47 -10.95
N ALA A 15 -15.42 10.45 -10.68
CA ALA A 15 -15.89 9.48 -11.62
C ALA A 15 -16.48 10.12 -12.89
N ASP A 16 -15.67 10.20 -13.94
CA ASP A 16 -16.18 10.48 -15.26
C ASP A 16 -17.10 9.31 -15.66
N LYS A 17 -18.40 9.61 -15.76
CA LYS A 17 -19.44 8.67 -16.23
C LYS A 17 -19.01 7.81 -17.42
N PRO A 18 -18.29 8.31 -18.45
CA PRO A 18 -17.82 7.46 -19.54
C PRO A 18 -16.88 6.33 -19.10
N ILE A 19 -15.96 6.57 -18.15
CA ILE A 19 -15.02 5.56 -17.64
C ILE A 19 -15.77 4.43 -16.94
N ILE A 20 -16.78 4.76 -16.11
CA ILE A 20 -17.59 3.75 -15.43
C ILE A 20 -18.39 2.91 -16.43
N ALA A 21 -18.94 3.52 -17.48
CA ALA A 21 -19.69 2.80 -18.50
C ALA A 21 -18.81 1.80 -19.25
N GLU A 22 -17.57 2.19 -19.59
CA GLU A 22 -16.59 1.32 -20.22
C GLU A 22 -16.15 0.17 -19.29
N LEU A 23 -15.88 0.46 -18.01
CA LEU A 23 -15.53 -0.57 -17.02
C LEU A 23 -16.67 -1.57 -16.80
N LYS A 24 -17.92 -1.11 -16.79
CA LYS A 24 -19.10 -1.99 -16.73
C LYS A 24 -19.22 -2.88 -17.96
N LYS A 25 -18.99 -2.32 -19.16
CA LYS A 25 -19.06 -3.06 -20.43
C LYS A 25 -17.94 -4.08 -20.56
N SER A 26 -16.71 -3.71 -20.17
CA SER A 26 -15.51 -4.55 -20.31
C SER A 26 -15.36 -5.57 -19.19
N GLY A 27 -15.90 -5.31 -18.00
CA GLY A 27 -15.73 -6.15 -16.81
C GLY A 27 -14.28 -6.19 -16.28
N LYS A 28 -13.40 -5.34 -16.83
CA LYS A 28 -11.97 -5.33 -16.47
C LYS A 28 -11.78 -4.88 -15.02
N PRO A 29 -10.80 -5.45 -14.28
CA PRO A 29 -10.46 -4.98 -12.95
C PRO A 29 -9.95 -3.54 -12.97
N PHE A 30 -10.25 -2.78 -11.92
CA PHE A 30 -9.81 -1.40 -11.70
C PHE A 30 -9.44 -1.18 -10.23
N LEU A 31 -8.55 -0.23 -9.95
CA LEU A 31 -8.06 0.02 -8.60
C LEU A 31 -9.10 0.71 -7.71
N GLN A 32 -9.21 0.28 -6.45
CA GLN A 32 -10.03 0.94 -5.45
C GLN A 32 -9.38 2.25 -4.99
N ASN A 33 -9.95 3.39 -5.38
CA ASN A 33 -9.48 4.75 -5.02
C ASN A 33 -10.40 5.49 -4.03
N ALA A 34 -11.23 4.77 -3.29
CA ALA A 34 -12.08 5.31 -2.22
C ALA A 34 -12.24 4.30 -1.07
N SER A 35 -12.82 4.73 0.05
CA SER A 35 -13.09 3.83 1.19
C SER A 35 -14.04 2.69 0.80
N CYS A 36 -13.99 1.55 1.51
CA CYS A 36 -14.86 0.41 1.19
C CYS A 36 -16.36 0.78 1.19
N TYR A 37 -16.75 1.71 2.07
CA TYR A 37 -18.14 2.16 2.18
C TYR A 37 -18.55 3.10 1.05
N ASP A 38 -17.66 4.02 0.64
CA ASP A 38 -17.94 4.99 -0.40
C ASP A 38 -17.99 4.35 -1.80
N VAL A 39 -17.29 3.23 -1.98
CA VAL A 39 -17.31 2.46 -3.23
C VAL A 39 -18.64 1.74 -3.44
N ALA A 40 -19.04 0.88 -2.49
CA ALA A 40 -20.27 0.12 -2.57
C ALA A 40 -20.68 -0.45 -1.21
N ALA A 41 -21.96 -0.34 -0.86
CA ALA A 41 -22.47 -0.75 0.45
C ALA A 41 -22.26 -2.24 0.79
N LYS A 42 -22.28 -3.13 -0.23
CA LYS A 42 -22.16 -4.59 -0.09
C LYS A 42 -20.73 -5.12 -0.24
N LEU A 43 -19.75 -4.24 -0.47
CA LEU A 43 -18.37 -4.64 -0.65
C LEU A 43 -17.76 -5.13 0.69
N PRO A 44 -16.95 -6.21 0.71
CA PRO A 44 -16.23 -6.61 1.90
C PRO A 44 -15.38 -5.44 2.43
N LYS A 45 -15.46 -5.20 3.74
CA LYS A 45 -14.86 -4.03 4.38
C LYS A 45 -13.54 -4.41 5.02
N CYS A 46 -12.52 -3.56 4.85
CA CYS A 46 -11.32 -3.63 5.69
C CYS A 46 -11.63 -3.27 7.14
N ARG A 47 -10.72 -3.56 8.06
CA ARG A 47 -10.87 -3.34 9.51
C ARG A 47 -11.19 -1.88 9.87
N GLU A 48 -10.61 -0.90 9.20
CA GLU A 48 -10.87 0.54 9.40
C GLU A 48 -12.20 0.97 8.81
N CYS A 49 -12.70 0.27 7.79
CA CYS A 49 -14.02 0.52 7.24
C CYS A 49 -15.11 -0.26 7.97
N TRP A 50 -14.77 -1.08 8.96
CA TRP A 50 -15.72 -1.83 9.78
C TRP A 50 -16.31 -0.97 10.91
N MET A 51 -16.56 0.31 10.61
CA MET A 51 -17.00 1.31 11.58
C MET A 51 -18.48 1.20 11.97
N THR A 52 -18.74 1.54 13.23
CA THR A 52 -20.09 1.67 13.79
C THR A 52 -20.84 2.85 13.16
N PRO A 53 -22.19 2.85 13.13
CA PRO A 53 -22.97 3.92 12.49
C PRO A 53 -22.64 5.35 12.95
N ASN A 54 -22.21 5.54 14.20
CA ASN A 54 -21.81 6.85 14.72
C ASN A 54 -20.49 7.37 14.14
N GLN A 55 -19.53 6.48 13.90
CA GLN A 55 -18.25 6.84 13.28
C GLN A 55 -18.44 7.20 11.80
N ARG A 56 -19.49 6.71 11.13
CA ARG A 56 -19.83 7.07 9.73
C ARG A 56 -20.13 8.57 9.55
N LYS A 57 -20.53 9.29 10.60
CA LYS A 57 -20.81 10.73 10.53
C LYS A 57 -19.54 11.58 10.40
N LYS A 58 -18.38 11.05 10.81
CA LYS A 58 -17.08 11.68 10.57
C LYS A 58 -16.54 11.14 9.25
N LYS A 59 -16.43 11.99 8.23
CA LYS A 59 -15.85 11.60 6.93
C LYS A 59 -14.38 11.27 7.15
N MET A 60 -14.05 9.98 7.18
CA MET A 60 -12.65 9.55 7.28
C MET A 60 -11.94 9.80 5.95
N PRO A 61 -10.65 10.21 5.98
CA PRO A 61 -9.83 10.22 4.77
C PRO A 61 -9.82 8.85 4.10
N ASN A 62 -9.97 8.83 2.76
CA ASN A 62 -9.94 7.59 1.98
C ASN A 62 -8.65 6.78 2.19
N SER A 63 -7.55 7.47 2.46
CA SER A 63 -6.23 6.89 2.74
C SER A 63 -6.18 6.01 3.99
N LEU A 64 -7.15 6.12 4.91
CA LEU A 64 -7.23 5.22 6.08
C LEU A 64 -7.81 3.84 5.75
N CYS A 65 -8.44 3.68 4.58
CA CYS A 65 -8.92 2.38 4.16
C CYS A 65 -7.75 1.49 3.73
N ARG A 66 -7.58 0.31 4.34
CA ARG A 66 -6.45 -0.60 4.03
C ARG A 66 -6.45 -1.16 2.61
N PHE A 67 -7.58 -1.06 1.93
CA PHE A 67 -7.74 -1.47 0.54
C PHE A 67 -7.66 -0.31 -0.46
N TYR A 68 -7.52 0.93 0.00
CA TYR A 68 -7.25 2.07 -0.86
C TYR A 68 -5.93 1.86 -1.60
N ALA A 69 -5.96 2.08 -2.91
CA ALA A 69 -4.81 1.93 -3.80
C ALA A 69 -4.14 0.54 -3.72
N PHE A 70 -4.91 -0.49 -3.37
CA PHE A 70 -4.39 -1.86 -3.19
C PHE A 70 -5.33 -2.95 -3.72
N ARG A 71 -6.63 -2.89 -3.38
CA ARG A 71 -7.60 -3.86 -3.89
C ARG A 71 -8.06 -3.49 -5.29
N LYS A 72 -8.12 -4.46 -6.19
CA LYS A 72 -8.77 -4.33 -7.50
C LYS A 72 -10.24 -4.72 -7.37
N LEU A 73 -11.10 -4.03 -8.10
CA LEU A 73 -12.54 -4.19 -8.14
C LEU A 73 -12.96 -4.46 -9.58
N ARG A 74 -14.11 -5.09 -9.77
CA ARG A 74 -14.69 -5.30 -11.10
C ARG A 74 -16.20 -5.23 -11.04
N PHE A 75 -16.83 -4.96 -12.19
CA PHE A 75 -18.27 -5.11 -12.33
C PHE A 75 -18.63 -6.54 -12.71
N ASP A 76 -19.72 -7.07 -12.15
CA ASP A 76 -20.36 -8.27 -12.66
C ASP A 76 -21.30 -7.94 -13.84
N LYS A 77 -21.95 -8.97 -14.41
CA LYS A 77 -22.91 -8.82 -15.52
C LYS A 77 -24.11 -7.93 -15.17
N ASN A 78 -24.41 -7.77 -13.88
CA ASN A 78 -25.52 -6.98 -13.36
C ASN A 78 -25.08 -5.56 -12.97
N GLY A 79 -23.80 -5.21 -13.15
CA GLY A 79 -23.24 -3.92 -12.75
C GLY A 79 -22.97 -3.79 -11.25
N THR A 80 -22.97 -4.90 -10.50
CA THR A 80 -22.57 -4.94 -9.08
C THR A 80 -21.05 -4.92 -8.97
N VAL A 81 -20.52 -4.09 -8.06
CA VAL A 81 -19.09 -4.03 -7.77
C VAL A 81 -18.69 -5.21 -6.88
N LEU A 82 -17.71 -6.00 -7.32
CA LEU A 82 -17.14 -7.14 -6.62
C LEU A 82 -15.62 -6.99 -6.49
N SER A 83 -15.02 -7.80 -5.63
CA SER A 83 -13.56 -7.94 -5.58
C SER A 83 -13.04 -8.53 -6.90
N GLY A 84 -12.01 -7.91 -7.45
CA GLY A 84 -11.30 -8.31 -8.67
C GLY A 84 -9.86 -8.74 -8.42
N GLY A 85 -9.51 -9.04 -7.16
CA GLY A 85 -8.15 -9.36 -6.74
C GLY A 85 -7.43 -8.17 -6.12
N PHE A 86 -6.11 -8.20 -6.12
CA PHE A 86 -5.24 -7.16 -5.57
C PHE A 86 -4.20 -6.76 -6.59
N SER A 87 -3.64 -5.57 -6.41
CA SER A 87 -2.56 -5.08 -7.25
C SER A 87 -1.35 -6.00 -7.20
N GLU A 88 -0.72 -6.21 -8.34
CA GLU A 88 0.49 -6.99 -8.56
C GLU A 88 1.64 -6.05 -8.96
N PRO A 89 2.92 -6.47 -8.86
CA PRO A 89 4.05 -5.62 -9.26
C PRO A 89 3.97 -5.09 -10.69
N SER A 90 3.31 -5.84 -11.59
CA SER A 90 3.05 -5.46 -12.98
C SER A 90 2.03 -4.32 -13.14
N ASP A 91 1.27 -3.98 -12.09
CA ASP A 91 0.30 -2.89 -12.10
C ASP A 91 0.94 -1.51 -11.80
N ALA A 92 2.22 -1.46 -11.41
CA ALA A 92 2.92 -0.20 -11.09
C ALA A 92 3.16 0.65 -12.35
N SER A 93 2.81 1.95 -12.30
CA SER A 93 3.10 2.88 -13.40
C SER A 93 4.53 3.40 -13.33
N GLU A 94 4.98 4.09 -14.39
CA GLU A 94 6.28 4.76 -14.36
C GLU A 94 6.38 5.81 -13.24
N GLU A 95 5.29 6.51 -12.93
CA GLU A 95 5.20 7.49 -11.84
C GLU A 95 5.36 6.83 -10.48
N ASP A 96 4.78 5.64 -10.30
CA ASP A 96 4.93 4.87 -9.07
C ASP A 96 6.40 4.42 -8.87
N LEU A 97 7.09 4.06 -9.96
CA LEU A 97 8.49 3.67 -9.95
C LEU A 97 9.44 4.85 -9.75
N LYS A 98 9.15 6.02 -10.35
CA LYS A 98 9.96 7.24 -10.23
C LYS A 98 10.20 7.67 -8.79
N LEU A 99 9.28 7.37 -7.87
CA LEU A 99 9.44 7.64 -6.43
C LEU A 99 10.66 6.95 -5.80
N TRP A 100 11.09 5.82 -6.37
CA TRP A 100 12.19 4.99 -5.87
C TRP A 100 13.49 5.17 -6.64
N LEU A 101 13.46 5.91 -7.74
CA LEU A 101 14.63 6.17 -8.57
C LEU A 101 15.28 7.49 -8.18
N PRO A 102 16.62 7.61 -8.28
CA PRO A 102 17.28 8.89 -8.07
C PRO A 102 16.75 9.91 -9.08
N PRO A 103 16.39 11.13 -8.64
CA PRO A 103 15.91 12.16 -9.55
C PRO A 103 17.06 12.61 -10.45
N LEU A 104 17.01 12.23 -11.72
CA LEU A 104 18.08 12.51 -12.70
C LEU A 104 18.32 14.02 -12.88
N ASP A 105 17.25 14.82 -12.83
CA ASP A 105 17.30 16.27 -13.04
C ASP A 105 17.68 17.06 -11.77
N HIS A 106 17.68 16.40 -10.61
CA HIS A 106 17.92 17.02 -9.30
C HIS A 106 18.98 16.28 -8.47
N ALA A 107 19.97 15.69 -9.15
CA ALA A 107 21.12 15.12 -8.46
C ALA A 107 21.81 16.20 -7.59
N PRO A 108 22.12 15.92 -6.31
CA PRO A 108 22.82 16.88 -5.47
C PRO A 108 24.16 17.25 -6.09
N LYS A 109 24.34 18.53 -6.45
CA LYS A 109 25.58 19.02 -7.07
C LYS A 109 26.78 19.00 -6.12
N ASP A 110 26.51 18.93 -4.82
CA ASP A 110 27.50 19.07 -3.75
C ASP A 110 27.86 17.74 -3.07
N LEU A 111 27.39 16.60 -3.59
CA LEU A 111 27.74 15.28 -3.04
C LEU A 111 29.11 14.83 -3.56
N ASP A 112 30.17 15.25 -2.88
CA ASP A 112 31.52 14.76 -3.14
C ASP A 112 31.80 13.37 -2.52
N VAL A 113 32.90 12.75 -2.94
CA VAL A 113 33.31 11.40 -2.52
C VAL A 113 33.54 11.29 -1.00
N ASN A 114 34.08 12.32 -0.36
CA ASN A 114 34.34 12.30 1.08
C ASN A 114 33.02 12.38 1.85
N THR A 115 32.11 13.26 1.42
CA THR A 115 30.76 13.36 1.98
C THR A 115 29.99 12.04 1.81
N ALA A 116 30.05 11.42 0.63
CA ALA A 116 29.44 10.11 0.39
C ALA A 116 29.99 9.01 1.32
N LYS A 117 31.31 8.96 1.53
CA LYS A 117 31.94 8.01 2.47
C LYS A 117 31.46 8.21 3.91
N ILE A 118 31.34 9.46 4.35
CA ILE A 118 30.82 9.77 5.69
C ILE A 118 29.39 9.26 5.83
N ILE A 119 28.51 9.59 4.88
CA ILE A 119 27.13 9.11 4.87
C ILE A 119 27.09 7.59 4.98
N LEU A 120 27.80 6.89 4.07
CA LEU A 120 27.84 5.43 4.04
C LEU A 120 28.42 4.83 5.33
N SER A 121 29.41 5.46 5.96
CA SER A 121 29.96 4.99 7.23
C SER A 121 28.94 5.02 8.38
N HIS A 122 27.95 5.93 8.32
CA HIS A 122 26.93 6.08 9.34
C HIS A 122 25.65 5.28 9.05
N VAL A 123 25.26 5.12 7.77
CA VAL A 123 23.97 4.51 7.37
C VAL A 123 24.10 3.18 6.63
N GLY A 124 25.30 2.83 6.16
CA GLY A 124 25.52 1.69 5.28
C GLY A 124 25.19 0.36 5.93
N ASN A 125 25.60 0.16 7.19
CA ASN A 125 25.32 -1.08 7.91
C ASN A 125 23.81 -1.26 8.14
N GLN A 126 23.10 -0.21 8.54
CA GLN A 126 21.66 -0.27 8.76
C GLN A 126 20.92 -0.58 7.45
N PHE A 127 21.41 -0.06 6.31
CA PHE A 127 20.87 -0.40 5.01
C PHE A 127 21.10 -1.88 4.66
N CYS A 128 22.30 -2.41 4.91
CA CYS A 128 22.59 -3.84 4.72
C CYS A 128 21.68 -4.72 5.59
N ASP A 129 21.47 -4.36 6.86
CA ASP A 129 20.58 -5.09 7.77
C ASP A 129 19.14 -5.11 7.23
N LEU A 130 18.65 -3.99 6.72
CA LEU A 130 17.33 -3.91 6.08
C LEU A 130 17.23 -4.83 4.85
N VAL A 131 18.26 -4.85 3.99
CA VAL A 131 18.28 -5.72 2.79
C VAL A 131 18.22 -7.20 3.18
N GLU A 132 18.96 -7.61 4.21
CA GLU A 132 18.94 -9.00 4.68
C GLU A 132 17.60 -9.37 5.33
N GLN A 133 16.99 -8.47 6.09
CA GLN A 133 15.64 -8.68 6.64
C GLN A 133 14.59 -8.85 5.54
N GLU A 134 14.65 -8.04 4.48
CA GLU A 134 13.75 -8.15 3.32
C GLU A 134 13.95 -9.46 2.55
N ARG A 135 15.21 -9.89 2.36
CA ARG A 135 15.53 -11.20 1.79
C ARG A 135 14.94 -12.32 2.64
N GLU A 136 15.08 -12.26 3.96
CA GLU A 136 14.51 -13.24 4.87
C GLU A 136 12.99 -13.29 4.78
N ALA A 137 12.32 -12.12 4.72
CA ALA A 137 10.86 -12.01 4.63
C ALA A 137 10.30 -12.81 3.44
N GLN A 138 10.97 -12.79 2.28
CA GLN A 138 10.57 -13.54 1.09
C GLN A 138 10.44 -15.04 1.34
N PHE A 139 11.32 -15.62 2.15
CA PHE A 139 11.34 -17.06 2.43
C PHE A 139 10.50 -17.47 3.65
N LEU A 140 10.07 -16.51 4.47
CA LEU A 140 9.39 -16.82 5.73
C LEU A 140 7.92 -17.22 5.57
N TYR A 141 7.28 -16.90 4.44
CA TYR A 141 5.85 -17.09 4.24
C TYR A 141 5.41 -18.54 4.47
N MET A 142 4.40 -18.70 5.33
CA MET A 142 3.93 -19.99 5.87
C MET A 142 2.84 -20.61 5.01
N GLY A 143 2.20 -19.84 4.13
CA GLY A 143 1.18 -20.36 3.21
C GLY A 143 1.79 -20.98 1.96
N GLU A 144 0.96 -21.71 1.22
CA GLU A 144 1.32 -22.32 -0.07
C GLU A 144 1.38 -21.28 -1.20
N ASP A 145 0.47 -20.30 -1.18
CA ASP A 145 0.39 -19.26 -2.20
C ASP A 145 1.51 -18.21 -2.09
N LYS A 146 2.56 -18.35 -2.90
CA LYS A 146 3.71 -17.42 -2.94
C LYS A 146 3.47 -16.15 -3.76
N THR A 147 2.22 -15.83 -4.10
CA THR A 147 1.89 -14.62 -4.85
C THR A 147 2.35 -13.36 -4.11
N ILE A 148 3.16 -12.55 -4.79
CA ILE A 148 3.55 -11.23 -4.31
C ILE A 148 2.53 -10.22 -4.80
N LEU A 149 1.90 -9.52 -3.86
CA LEU A 149 1.02 -8.40 -4.15
C LEU A 149 1.78 -7.10 -3.98
N TRP A 150 1.40 -6.09 -4.76
CA TRP A 150 1.99 -4.76 -4.72
C TRP A 150 0.98 -3.76 -4.19
N LYS A 151 1.39 -2.95 -3.20
CA LYS A 151 0.59 -1.88 -2.63
C LYS A 151 1.23 -0.55 -2.99
N ARG A 152 0.47 0.31 -3.67
CA ARG A 152 0.96 1.62 -4.10
C ARG A 152 1.32 2.49 -2.89
N VAL A 153 2.45 3.18 -2.97
CA VAL A 153 2.83 4.20 -1.99
C VAL A 153 1.85 5.37 -2.07
N VAL A 154 1.29 5.75 -0.92
CA VAL A 154 0.41 6.92 -0.83
C VAL A 154 1.18 8.02 -0.10
N GLN A 155 1.41 9.15 -0.77
CA GLN A 155 2.19 10.25 -0.21
C GLN A 155 1.58 10.75 1.11
N GLY A 156 2.42 10.91 2.13
CA GLY A 156 2.00 11.35 3.47
C GLY A 156 1.32 10.27 4.31
N VAL A 157 1.20 9.04 3.80
CA VAL A 157 0.65 7.90 4.54
C VAL A 157 1.78 6.92 4.85
N ARG A 158 1.81 6.46 6.09
CA ARG A 158 2.75 5.46 6.56
C ARG A 158 1.99 4.21 6.97
N GLU A 159 2.40 3.06 6.45
CA GLU A 159 1.87 1.78 6.86
C GLU A 159 2.54 1.34 8.17
N LEU A 160 1.72 0.91 9.12
CA LEU A 160 2.15 0.43 10.43
C LEU A 160 1.69 -1.01 10.63
N CYS A 161 2.50 -1.78 11.34
CA CYS A 161 2.13 -3.10 11.83
C CYS A 161 0.95 -2.98 12.80
N ASP A 162 -0.10 -3.76 12.60
CA ASP A 162 -1.31 -3.70 13.43
C ASP A 162 -1.15 -4.31 14.83
N VAL A 163 0.07 -4.71 15.23
CA VAL A 163 0.34 -5.24 16.58
C VAL A 163 1.41 -4.52 17.35
N CYS A 164 2.52 -4.15 16.71
CA CYS A 164 3.60 -3.44 17.38
C CYS A 164 3.71 -1.97 16.96
N ASP A 165 2.83 -1.50 16.09
CA ASP A 165 2.82 -0.13 15.54
C ASP A 165 4.14 0.28 14.87
N THR A 166 5.05 -0.66 14.59
CA THR A 166 6.29 -0.36 13.88
C THR A 166 6.00 0.02 12.45
N THR A 167 6.84 0.90 11.89
CA THR A 167 6.77 1.25 10.47
C THR A 167 7.09 0.02 9.63
N LEU A 168 6.27 -0.22 8.62
CA LEU A 168 6.51 -1.29 7.66
C LEU A 168 7.43 -0.81 6.56
N PHE A 169 8.42 -1.64 6.25
CA PHE A 169 9.24 -1.49 5.06
C PHE A 169 8.63 -2.31 3.90
N ASN A 170 9.44 -2.66 2.91
CA ASN A 170 8.98 -3.11 1.60
C ASN A 170 8.15 -4.40 1.68
N ILE A 171 8.65 -5.47 2.30
CA ILE A 171 7.96 -6.77 2.38
C ILE A 171 7.34 -6.97 3.76
N HIS A 172 6.04 -7.21 3.74
CA HIS A 172 5.22 -7.46 4.92
C HIS A 172 4.01 -8.32 4.52
N TRP A 173 3.24 -8.81 5.49
CA TRP A 173 2.08 -9.67 5.23
C TRP A 173 0.78 -8.92 5.47
N VAL A 174 -0.15 -9.06 4.53
CA VAL A 174 -1.48 -8.43 4.58
C VAL A 174 -2.57 -9.49 4.49
N CYS A 175 -3.58 -9.40 5.34
CA CYS A 175 -4.78 -10.21 5.22
C CYS A 175 -5.67 -9.69 4.08
N CYS A 176 -5.90 -10.50 3.05
CA CYS A 176 -6.78 -10.14 1.93
C CYS A 176 -8.26 -9.97 2.31
N ASN A 177 -8.68 -10.46 3.48
CA ASN A 177 -10.08 -10.34 3.92
C ASN A 177 -10.36 -8.99 4.62
N CYS A 178 -9.48 -8.56 5.53
CA CYS A 178 -9.71 -7.36 6.36
C CYS A 178 -8.62 -6.29 6.24
N GLY A 179 -7.53 -6.53 5.51
CA GLY A 179 -6.43 -5.60 5.36
C GLY A 179 -5.53 -5.47 6.59
N PHE A 180 -5.60 -6.41 7.53
CA PHE A 180 -4.70 -6.47 8.68
C PHE A 180 -3.26 -6.71 8.24
N VAL A 181 -2.31 -5.94 8.76
CA VAL A 181 -0.91 -5.93 8.30
C VAL A 181 0.06 -6.25 9.43
N VAL A 182 1.08 -7.08 9.16
CA VAL A 182 2.11 -7.45 10.14
C VAL A 182 3.52 -7.31 9.60
N CYS A 183 4.45 -6.85 10.45
CA CYS A 183 5.88 -6.81 10.16
C CYS A 183 6.53 -8.21 10.28
N ILE A 184 7.79 -8.31 9.84
CA ILE A 184 8.59 -9.53 9.91
C ILE A 184 8.72 -10.11 11.31
N ASP A 185 8.96 -9.29 12.33
CA ASP A 185 9.15 -9.79 13.70
C ASP A 185 7.86 -10.35 14.29
N CYS A 186 6.75 -9.65 14.07
CA CYS A 186 5.40 -10.07 14.44
C CYS A 186 5.02 -11.39 13.74
N TYR A 187 5.34 -11.49 12.45
CA TYR A 187 5.12 -12.70 11.67
C TYR A 187 5.96 -13.89 12.16
N LYS A 188 7.26 -13.68 12.42
CA LYS A 188 8.17 -14.67 13.01
C LYS A 188 7.70 -15.14 14.38
N ALA A 189 7.27 -14.22 15.24
CA ALA A 189 6.74 -14.53 16.56
C ALA A 189 5.54 -15.49 16.44
N LYS A 190 4.63 -15.20 15.51
CA LYS A 190 3.50 -16.10 15.20
C LYS A 190 3.97 -17.47 14.73
N LYS A 191 4.88 -17.50 13.75
CA LYS A 191 5.42 -18.73 13.17
C LYS A 191 6.09 -19.62 14.21
N ASN A 192 6.81 -19.01 15.15
CA ASN A 192 7.56 -19.71 16.19
C ASN A 192 6.71 -20.01 17.45
N GLY A 193 5.42 -19.63 17.46
CA GLY A 193 4.52 -19.87 18.59
C GLY A 193 4.84 -19.06 19.84
N THR A 194 5.62 -17.97 19.73
CA THR A 194 5.95 -17.10 20.87
C THR A 194 4.81 -16.15 21.23
N VAL A 195 3.75 -16.13 20.44
CA VAL A 195 2.50 -15.39 20.64
C VAL A 195 1.31 -16.33 20.37
N LYS A 196 0.29 -16.27 21.22
CA LYS A 196 -0.86 -17.20 21.18
C LYS A 196 -2.07 -16.71 20.37
N GLY A 197 -2.02 -15.50 19.79
CA GLY A 197 -3.13 -14.97 19.00
C GLY A 197 -2.72 -13.83 18.07
N TRP A 198 -3.49 -13.66 16.98
CA TRP A 198 -3.57 -12.47 16.12
C TRP A 198 -4.99 -12.33 15.60
#